data_AF-A0A1J3JGT6-F1
#
_entry.id   AF-A0A1J3JGT6-F1
#
_cell.length_a   1.000
_cell.length_b   1.000
_cell.length_c   1.000
_cell.angle_alpha   90.00
_cell.angle_beta   90.00
_cell.angle_gamma   90.00
#
_symmetry.space_group_name_H-M   'P 1'
#
loop_
_entity.id
_entity.type
_entity.pdbx_description
1 polymer ?
#
loop_
_entity_poly.entity_id
_entity_poly.type
_entity_poly.pdbx_seq_one_letter_code
_entity_poly.pdbx_strand_id
1 'polypeptide(L)'
;MRLHEGLKHGLQGELEKTSPALGRTAVYIKESLIDSLPRCLTVQFVRCFWKREGNQKAKILRKVDYPLELDISDLCSEDLRRKLEAPRQKLRDIEGQKLGLQPSAKSSSKSDDVKMTVAEGSSNGSGESSTGDQQGGGSSHMTGIYDLVSVSTHKGRSADSGHYVAWVKQESGKWVQYDDDNTSLQREEDITKLSGGGDWHMAYIIMYKARLVSM
;
A
#
# COMPACT_ATOMS: atom_id res chain seq x y z
N MET A 1 -2.83 17.00 -2.74
CA MET A 1 -3.83 15.95 -2.42
C MET A 1 -3.07 14.68 -2.12
N ARG A 2 -3.36 14.07 -0.97
CA ARG A 2 -2.76 12.79 -0.57
C ARG A 2 -3.65 11.63 -1.02
N LEU A 3 -3.07 10.46 -1.24
CA LEU A 3 -3.79 9.24 -1.64
C LEU A 3 -4.99 8.95 -0.73
N HIS A 4 -4.79 9.07 0.59
CA HIS A 4 -5.82 8.80 1.60
C HIS A 4 -7.08 9.67 1.41
N GLU A 5 -6.92 10.96 1.11
CA GLU A 5 -8.05 11.86 0.83
C GLU A 5 -8.81 11.43 -0.43
N GLY A 6 -8.07 11.02 -1.47
CA GLY A 6 -8.66 10.52 -2.71
C GLY A 6 -9.44 9.23 -2.51
N LEU A 7 -8.93 8.31 -1.69
CA LEU A 7 -9.64 7.07 -1.33
C LEU A 7 -10.92 7.36 -0.55
N LYS A 8 -10.86 8.25 0.43
CA LYS A 8 -12.04 8.66 1.21
C LYS A 8 -13.12 9.28 0.32
N HIS A 9 -12.73 10.18 -0.59
CA HIS A 9 -13.66 10.75 -1.56
C HIS A 9 -14.21 9.69 -2.54
N GLY A 10 -13.45 8.64 -2.87
CA GLY A 10 -13.94 7.55 -3.71
C GLY A 10 -14.98 6.65 -3.04
N LEU A 11 -15.01 6.60 -1.70
CA LEU A 11 -15.98 5.83 -0.91
C LEU A 11 -17.28 6.60 -0.64
N GLN A 12 -17.23 7.92 -0.76
CA GLN A 12 -18.38 8.82 -0.69
C GLN A 12 -18.92 9.08 -2.10
N GLY A 13 -20.23 9.14 -2.25
CA GLY A 13 -20.84 9.44 -3.53
C GLY A 13 -22.24 9.99 -3.40
N GLU A 14 -22.64 10.74 -4.40
CA GLU A 14 -24.01 11.24 -4.54
C GLU A 14 -24.72 10.44 -5.63
N LEU A 15 -25.99 10.15 -5.39
CA LEU A 15 -26.81 9.37 -6.30
C LEU A 15 -28.20 9.96 -6.42
N GLU A 16 -28.60 10.33 -7.62
CA GLU A 16 -29.96 10.77 -7.88
C GLU A 16 -30.87 9.56 -8.07
N LYS A 17 -31.90 9.47 -7.23
CA LYS A 17 -32.92 8.42 -7.29
C LYS A 17 -34.30 9.01 -7.09
N THR A 18 -35.29 8.44 -7.77
CA THR A 18 -36.69 8.72 -7.48
C THR A 18 -37.04 8.14 -6.12
N SER A 19 -37.30 9.01 -5.15
CA SER A 19 -37.64 8.61 -3.79
C SER A 19 -39.11 8.16 -3.74
N PRO A 20 -39.42 6.91 -3.35
CA PRO A 20 -40.79 6.45 -3.20
C PRO A 20 -41.58 7.25 -2.16
N ALA A 21 -40.91 7.75 -1.13
CA ALA A 21 -41.54 8.52 -0.06
C ALA A 21 -41.85 9.97 -0.46
N LEU A 22 -41.03 10.60 -1.32
CA LEU A 22 -41.20 11.99 -1.74
C LEU A 22 -41.88 12.12 -3.12
N GLY A 23 -42.02 11.03 -3.88
CA GLY A 23 -42.60 11.03 -5.22
C GLY A 23 -41.79 11.81 -6.26
N ARG A 24 -40.54 12.17 -5.96
CA ARG A 24 -39.66 12.98 -6.82
C ARG A 24 -38.22 12.50 -6.78
N THR A 25 -37.44 12.91 -7.77
CA THR A 25 -35.98 12.70 -7.76
C THR A 25 -35.36 13.47 -6.61
N ALA A 26 -34.55 12.78 -5.81
CA ALA A 26 -33.79 13.33 -4.71
C ALA A 26 -32.34 12.83 -4.77
N VAL A 27 -31.42 13.63 -4.23
CA VAL A 27 -30.00 13.28 -4.10
C VAL A 27 -29.82 12.46 -2.82
N TYR A 28 -29.32 11.24 -2.96
CA TYR A 28 -28.93 10.36 -1.87
C TYR A 28 -27.43 10.44 -1.68
N ILE A 29 -27.00 10.52 -0.41
CA ILE A 29 -25.59 10.44 -0.05
C ILE A 29 -25.28 8.99 0.31
N LYS A 30 -24.31 8.41 -0.38
CA LYS A 30 -23.79 7.07 -0.13
C LYS A 30 -22.44 7.20 0.54
N GLU A 31 -22.30 6.56 1.69
CA GLU A 31 -21.01 6.35 2.35
C GLU A 31 -20.72 4.85 2.42
N SER A 32 -19.52 4.45 2.02
CA SER A 32 -19.09 3.05 2.00
C SER A 32 -17.89 2.87 2.92
N LEU A 33 -17.88 1.78 3.68
CA LEU A 33 -16.74 1.37 4.51
C LEU A 33 -16.23 0.01 4.05
N ILE A 34 -14.95 -0.27 4.30
CA ILE A 34 -14.33 -1.55 3.94
C ILE A 34 -14.58 -2.55 5.06
N ASP A 35 -15.18 -3.69 4.75
CA ASP A 35 -15.47 -4.75 5.74
C ASP A 35 -14.50 -5.93 5.70
N SER A 36 -13.83 -6.13 4.56
CA SER A 36 -12.84 -7.19 4.37
C SER A 36 -11.64 -6.69 3.57
N LEU A 37 -10.44 -7.14 3.96
CA LEU A 37 -9.17 -6.68 3.41
C LEU A 37 -8.54 -7.70 2.48
N PRO A 38 -8.17 -7.33 1.24
CA PRO A 38 -7.44 -8.21 0.35
C PRO A 38 -5.96 -8.28 0.73
N ARG A 39 -5.30 -9.41 0.45
CA ARG A 39 -3.84 -9.55 0.62
C ARG A 39 -3.05 -8.59 -0.27
N CYS A 40 -3.57 -8.30 -1.46
CA CYS A 40 -3.02 -7.33 -2.40
C CYS A 40 -4.08 -6.28 -2.70
N LEU A 41 -3.79 -5.02 -2.41
CA LEU A 41 -4.66 -3.88 -2.66
C LEU A 41 -4.16 -3.13 -3.89
N THR A 42 -4.98 -3.11 -4.95
CA THR A 42 -4.71 -2.36 -6.17
C THR A 42 -5.44 -1.03 -6.12
N VAL A 43 -4.73 0.07 -6.31
CA VAL A 43 -5.31 1.42 -6.36
C VAL A 43 -5.11 2.00 -7.76
N GLN A 44 -6.21 2.32 -8.42
CA GLN A 44 -6.22 2.97 -9.73
C GLN A 44 -6.43 4.47 -9.58
N PHE A 45 -5.51 5.26 -10.13
CA PHE A 45 -5.69 6.69 -10.26
C PHE A 45 -6.51 6.97 -11.51
N VAL A 46 -7.80 7.26 -11.32
CA VAL A 46 -8.75 7.57 -12.41
C VAL A 46 -8.46 8.96 -12.99
N ARG A 47 -7.37 9.05 -13.76
CA ARG A 47 -6.85 10.32 -14.30
C ARG A 47 -7.38 10.64 -15.69
N CYS A 48 -7.77 9.65 -16.49
CA CYS A 48 -8.24 9.88 -17.85
C CYS A 48 -9.76 10.06 -17.85
N PHE A 49 -10.25 11.13 -18.48
CA PHE A 49 -11.66 11.45 -18.53
C PHE A 49 -12.02 12.12 -19.86
N TRP A 50 -13.30 12.08 -20.22
CA TRP A 50 -13.81 12.75 -21.41
C TRP A 50 -14.17 14.21 -21.09
N LYS A 51 -13.58 15.17 -21.80
CA LYS A 51 -13.94 16.58 -21.68
C LYS A 51 -15.01 16.93 -22.72
N ARG A 52 -16.24 17.17 -22.25
CA ARG A 52 -17.40 17.48 -23.12
C ARG A 52 -17.20 18.76 -23.96
N GLU A 53 -16.62 19.81 -23.39
CA GLU A 53 -16.40 21.10 -24.07
C GLU A 53 -15.56 21.00 -25.34
N GLY A 54 -14.60 20.07 -25.38
CA GLY A 54 -13.68 19.91 -26.51
C GLY A 54 -13.83 18.58 -27.24
N ASN A 55 -14.84 17.78 -26.88
CA ASN A 55 -15.07 16.43 -27.41
C ASN A 55 -13.79 15.58 -27.52
N GLN A 56 -12.95 15.64 -26.48
CA GLN A 56 -11.63 15.03 -26.47
C GLN A 56 -11.35 14.34 -25.13
N LYS A 57 -10.51 13.30 -25.15
CA LYS A 57 -9.98 12.71 -23.92
C LYS A 57 -8.95 13.65 -23.32
N ALA A 58 -9.02 13.82 -22.01
CA ALA A 58 -8.08 14.60 -21.23
C ALA A 58 -7.53 13.76 -20.08
N LYS A 59 -6.34 14.13 -19.59
CA LYS A 59 -5.68 13.48 -18.47
C LYS A 59 -5.45 14.48 -17.34
N ILE A 60 -5.77 14.09 -16.11
CA ILE A 60 -5.51 14.86 -14.90
C ILE A 60 -4.03 14.69 -14.51
N LEU A 61 -3.26 15.76 -14.72
CA LEU A 61 -1.82 15.81 -14.45
C LEU A 61 -1.47 16.24 -13.01
N ARG A 62 -2.48 16.51 -12.17
CA ARG A 62 -2.27 16.95 -10.78
C ARG A 62 -1.46 15.90 -10.00
N LYS A 63 -0.51 16.38 -9.20
CA LYS A 63 0.30 15.55 -8.31
C LYS A 63 -0.59 14.92 -7.23
N VAL A 64 -0.43 13.63 -7.03
CA VAL A 64 -1.06 12.89 -5.92
C VAL A 64 0.01 12.07 -5.21
N ASP A 65 0.31 12.48 -3.98
CA ASP A 65 1.32 11.82 -3.17
C ASP A 65 0.76 10.52 -2.58
N TYR A 66 1.51 9.43 -2.70
CA TYR A 66 1.20 8.13 -2.11
C TYR A 66 2.36 7.67 -1.22
N PRO A 67 2.06 7.08 -0.06
CA PRO A 67 3.09 6.64 0.87
C PRO A 67 3.63 5.26 0.49
N LEU A 68 4.85 4.95 0.94
CA LEU A 68 5.43 3.61 0.82
C LEU A 68 4.73 2.61 1.75
N GLU A 69 4.28 3.10 2.91
CA GLU A 69 3.45 2.37 3.87
C GLU A 69 2.07 3.02 3.93
N LEU A 70 1.02 2.27 3.66
CA LEU A 70 -0.35 2.73 3.66
C LEU A 70 -1.14 2.12 4.82
N ASP A 71 -1.68 2.98 5.66
CA ASP A 71 -2.67 2.62 6.67
C ASP A 71 -4.09 2.90 6.15
N ILE A 72 -4.93 1.86 6.15
CA ILE A 72 -6.33 1.93 5.71
C ILE A 72 -7.34 1.74 6.84
N SER A 73 -6.90 1.66 8.09
CA SER A 73 -7.77 1.42 9.25
C SER A 73 -8.91 2.45 9.37
N ASP A 74 -8.65 3.72 9.03
CA ASP A 74 -9.67 4.78 9.05
C ASP A 74 -10.75 4.64 7.98
N LEU A 75 -10.54 3.81 6.96
CA LEU A 75 -11.50 3.53 5.89
C LEU A 75 -12.32 2.25 6.14
N CYS A 76 -12.03 1.54 7.23
CA CYS A 76 -12.64 0.26 7.57
C CYS A 76 -13.88 0.41 8.47
N SER A 77 -14.75 -0.61 8.46
CA SER A 77 -15.86 -0.73 9.41
C SER A 77 -15.36 -0.82 10.86
N GLU A 78 -16.17 -0.38 11.83
CA GLU A 78 -15.80 -0.46 13.25
C GLU A 78 -15.49 -1.89 13.71
N ASP A 79 -16.24 -2.87 13.18
CA ASP A 79 -16.04 -4.29 13.45
C ASP A 79 -14.71 -4.81 12.91
N LEU A 80 -14.33 -4.40 11.70
CA LEU A 80 -13.02 -4.75 11.14
C LEU A 80 -11.89 -4.05 11.91
N ARG A 81 -12.03 -2.77 12.25
CA ARG A 81 -11.02 -2.03 13.04
C ARG A 81 -10.73 -2.73 14.38
N ARG A 82 -11.79 -3.15 15.09
CA ARG A 82 -11.65 -3.89 16.35
C ARG A 82 -10.89 -5.20 16.19
N LYS A 83 -11.08 -5.93 15.07
CA LYS A 83 -10.34 -7.17 14.76
C LYS A 83 -8.87 -6.90 14.42
N LEU A 84 -8.56 -5.76 13.81
CA LEU A 84 -7.21 -5.39 13.39
C LEU A 84 -6.35 -4.86 14.55
N GLU A 85 -6.95 -4.32 15.61
CA GLU A 85 -6.21 -3.64 16.70
C GLU A 85 -5.17 -4.55 17.36
N ALA A 86 -5.54 -5.78 17.73
CA ALA A 86 -4.63 -6.74 18.37
C ALA A 86 -3.43 -7.12 17.47
N PRO A 87 -3.63 -7.60 16.22
CA PRO A 87 -2.50 -7.89 15.33
C PRO A 87 -1.69 -6.64 14.97
N ARG A 88 -2.31 -5.46 14.91
CA ARG A 88 -1.62 -4.19 14.67
C ARG A 88 -0.73 -3.79 15.84
N GLN A 89 -1.17 -3.96 17.08
CA GLN A 89 -0.32 -3.70 18.25
C GLN A 89 0.89 -4.63 18.26
N LYS A 90 0.68 -5.93 17.98
CA LYS A 90 1.77 -6.91 17.86
C LYS A 90 2.78 -6.53 16.78
N LEU A 91 2.34 -6.00 15.63
CA LEU A 91 3.24 -5.47 14.60
C LEU A 91 4.13 -4.35 15.15
N ARG A 92 3.53 -3.38 15.87
CA ARG A 92 4.28 -2.25 16.46
C ARG A 92 5.31 -2.72 17.48
N ASP A 93 4.97 -3.71 18.30
CA ASP A 93 5.88 -4.25 19.31
C ASP A 93 7.09 -4.97 18.66
N ILE A 94 6.86 -5.72 17.58
CA ILE A 94 7.93 -6.38 16.81
C ILE A 94 8.85 -5.36 16.15
N GLU A 95 8.28 -4.32 15.52
CA GLU A 95 9.05 -3.24 14.90
C GLU A 95 9.84 -2.43 15.93
N GLY A 96 9.26 -2.17 17.11
CA GLY A 96 9.92 -1.52 18.23
C GLY A 96 11.11 -2.32 18.78
N GLN A 97 10.95 -3.63 18.94
CA GLN A 97 12.05 -4.53 19.35
C GLN A 97 13.18 -4.54 18.31
N LYS A 98 12.83 -4.58 17.01
CA LYS A 98 13.82 -4.56 15.92
C LYS A 98 14.62 -3.26 15.87
N LEU A 99 14.00 -2.14 16.26
CA LEU A 99 14.64 -0.82 16.32
C LEU A 99 15.37 -0.55 17.66
N GLY A 100 15.42 -1.52 18.58
CA GLY A 100 16.09 -1.37 19.88
C GLY A 100 15.37 -0.44 20.86
N LEU A 101 14.10 -0.11 20.59
CA LEU A 101 13.24 0.64 21.51
C LEU A 101 12.71 -0.34 22.57
N GLN A 102 13.50 -0.59 23.61
CA GLN A 102 13.01 -1.29 24.80
C GLN A 102 11.89 -0.45 25.43
N PRO A 103 10.71 -1.03 25.76
CA PRO A 103 9.79 -0.40 26.68
C PRO A 103 10.55 -0.18 27.99
N SER A 104 10.44 1.03 28.56
CA SER A 104 11.07 1.37 29.83
C SER A 104 10.48 0.54 30.98
N ALA A 105 10.96 -0.70 31.12
CA ALA A 105 10.88 -1.42 32.38
C ALA A 105 11.74 -0.67 33.39
N LYS A 106 11.10 -0.21 34.47
CA LYS A 106 11.73 0.51 35.58
C LYS A 106 13.03 -0.17 36.00
N SER A 107 14.09 0.64 35.98
CA SER A 107 15.45 0.31 36.41
C SER A 107 15.52 -0.17 37.86
N SER A 108 16.10 -1.36 38.06
CA SER A 108 16.83 -1.70 39.28
C SER A 108 18.16 -2.36 38.92
N SER A 109 19.20 -1.52 38.84
CA SER A 109 20.62 -1.75 39.14
C SER A 109 21.20 -3.17 39.11
N LYS A 110 22.23 -3.42 38.29
CA LYS A 110 23.66 -3.39 38.69
C LYS A 110 24.58 -3.79 37.52
N SER A 111 25.78 -3.21 37.55
CA SER A 111 26.93 -3.36 36.66
C SER A 111 27.50 -4.77 36.59
N ASP A 112 28.05 -5.16 35.43
CA ASP A 112 29.46 -5.55 35.32
C ASP A 112 29.91 -5.71 33.85
N ASP A 113 31.21 -5.54 33.67
CA ASP A 113 31.97 -5.22 32.45
C ASP A 113 32.39 -6.50 31.66
N VAL A 114 33.08 -6.29 30.52
CA VAL A 114 34.03 -7.21 29.82
C VAL A 114 33.57 -7.99 28.56
N LYS A 115 34.00 -7.45 27.40
CA LYS A 115 34.80 -8.06 26.28
C LYS A 115 34.14 -8.85 25.14
N MET A 116 34.52 -8.40 23.94
CA MET A 116 34.31 -8.90 22.59
C MET A 116 35.01 -10.24 22.30
N THR A 117 34.37 -11.12 21.52
CA THR A 117 35.04 -12.01 20.54
C THR A 117 34.16 -12.27 19.32
N VAL A 118 34.78 -12.18 18.15
CA VAL A 118 34.28 -12.50 16.81
C VAL A 118 34.42 -14.01 16.57
N ALA A 119 33.45 -14.64 15.90
CA ALA A 119 33.66 -15.89 15.18
C ALA A 119 32.64 -16.03 14.03
N GLU A 120 33.16 -16.03 12.80
CA GLU A 120 32.45 -16.44 11.58
C GLU A 120 32.29 -17.97 11.55
N GLY A 121 31.22 -18.46 10.90
CA GLY A 121 31.00 -19.88 10.66
C GLY A 121 29.89 -20.12 9.64
N SER A 122 30.31 -20.45 8.41
CA SER A 122 29.52 -20.59 7.19
C SER A 122 28.85 -21.97 7.06
N SER A 123 27.81 -22.00 6.22
CA SER A 123 27.49 -23.02 5.19
C SER A 123 26.26 -23.94 5.33
N ASN A 124 25.40 -23.78 4.31
CA ASN A 124 24.76 -24.76 3.42
C ASN A 124 23.71 -25.76 3.92
N GLY A 125 22.65 -25.89 3.10
CA GLY A 125 22.04 -27.20 2.85
C GLY A 125 20.56 -27.20 2.48
N SER A 126 20.29 -27.09 1.19
CA SER A 126 19.06 -27.27 0.41
C SER A 126 18.11 -28.41 0.85
N GLY A 127 16.83 -28.25 0.54
CA GLY A 127 15.88 -29.37 0.51
C GLY A 127 14.45 -28.95 0.17
N GLU A 128 14.15 -28.80 -1.12
CA GLU A 128 12.78 -28.81 -1.62
C GLU A 128 12.14 -30.19 -1.37
N SER A 129 10.88 -30.20 -0.92
CA SER A 129 9.98 -31.31 -1.18
C SER A 129 8.56 -30.77 -1.28
N SER A 130 7.94 -31.04 -2.42
CA SER A 130 6.58 -30.74 -2.79
C SER A 130 5.68 -31.94 -2.47
N THR A 131 4.65 -31.77 -1.64
CA THR A 131 3.28 -32.28 -1.88
C THR A 131 2.28 -31.88 -0.78
N GLY A 132 1.14 -31.35 -1.21
CA GLY A 132 -0.21 -31.64 -0.66
C GLY A 132 -0.52 -31.46 0.82
N ASP A 133 -1.05 -30.28 1.17
CA ASP A 133 -2.25 -30.04 1.99
C ASP A 133 -2.56 -30.98 3.20
N GLN A 134 -2.29 -30.53 4.43
CA GLN A 134 -3.29 -29.98 5.36
C GLN A 134 -2.75 -29.89 6.80
N GLN A 135 -2.90 -28.67 7.36
CA GLN A 135 -3.14 -28.36 8.78
C GLN A 135 -2.00 -28.52 9.81
N GLY A 136 -1.32 -27.41 10.07
CA GLY A 136 -0.48 -27.18 11.25
C GLY A 136 0.42 -25.94 11.08
N GLY A 137 -0.07 -24.74 11.39
CA GLY A 137 0.75 -23.52 11.33
C GLY A 137 -0.04 -22.26 11.65
N GLY A 138 0.49 -21.39 12.52
CA GLY A 138 -0.21 -20.24 13.10
C GLY A 138 -1.00 -19.39 12.10
N SER A 139 -2.22 -18.99 12.48
CA SER A 139 -3.05 -18.14 11.64
C SER A 139 -2.38 -16.77 11.43
N SER A 140 -2.16 -16.41 10.17
CA SER A 140 -1.54 -15.13 9.79
C SER A 140 -2.62 -14.05 9.63
N HIS A 141 -2.62 -13.08 10.53
CA HIS A 141 -3.65 -12.06 10.64
C HIS A 141 -3.28 -10.76 9.90
N MET A 142 -4.29 -10.10 9.33
CA MET A 142 -4.15 -8.79 8.71
C MET A 142 -3.96 -7.72 9.79
N THR A 143 -3.20 -6.68 9.47
CA THR A 143 -2.93 -5.54 10.38
C THR A 143 -3.63 -4.24 9.96
N GLY A 144 -4.12 -4.17 8.72
CA GLY A 144 -4.61 -2.94 8.10
C GLY A 144 -3.50 -2.03 7.54
N ILE A 145 -2.24 -2.46 7.65
CA ILE A 145 -1.07 -1.77 7.10
C ILE A 145 -0.62 -2.50 5.84
N TYR A 146 -0.24 -1.74 4.82
CA TYR A 146 0.20 -2.26 3.54
C TYR A 146 1.52 -1.63 3.10
N ASP A 147 2.35 -2.41 2.42
CA ASP A 147 3.59 -1.98 1.78
C ASP A 147 3.42 -1.81 0.28
N LEU A 148 3.91 -0.70 -0.26
CA LEU A 148 3.96 -0.47 -1.69
C LEU A 148 4.93 -1.47 -2.32
N VAL A 149 4.45 -2.28 -3.26
CA VAL A 149 5.24 -3.31 -3.94
C VAL A 149 5.41 -3.04 -5.43
N SER A 150 4.47 -2.33 -6.05
CA SER A 150 4.62 -1.94 -7.45
C SER A 150 3.92 -0.63 -7.77
N VAL A 151 4.47 0.07 -8.76
CA VAL A 151 3.91 1.27 -9.37
C VAL A 151 3.94 1.09 -10.88
N SER A 152 2.79 1.19 -11.53
CA SER A 152 2.67 1.38 -12.97
C SER A 152 2.47 2.85 -13.25
N THR A 153 3.33 3.41 -14.09
CA THR A 153 3.33 4.84 -14.46
C THR A 153 2.96 5.02 -15.92
N HIS A 154 2.32 6.15 -16.24
CA HIS A 154 2.12 6.60 -17.63
C HIS A 154 2.81 7.94 -17.86
N LYS A 155 3.81 7.96 -18.73
CA LYS A 155 4.51 9.16 -19.20
C LYS A 155 3.72 9.86 -20.31
N GLY A 156 3.71 11.18 -20.32
CA GLY A 156 3.01 11.99 -21.32
C GLY A 156 1.65 12.54 -20.89
N ARG A 157 1.26 13.64 -21.55
CA ARG A 157 0.06 14.44 -21.26
C ARG A 157 -1.24 13.87 -21.85
N SER A 158 -1.12 13.18 -22.98
CA SER A 158 -2.29 12.65 -23.69
C SER A 158 -2.89 11.47 -22.93
N ALA A 159 -4.19 11.28 -23.13
CA ALA A 159 -4.88 10.06 -22.71
C ALA A 159 -4.85 8.97 -23.81
N ASP A 160 -4.56 9.34 -25.05
CA ASP A 160 -4.53 8.46 -26.22
C ASP A 160 -3.10 8.09 -26.67
N SER A 161 -2.08 8.68 -26.04
CA SER A 161 -0.68 8.39 -26.32
C SER A 161 0.18 8.59 -25.08
N GLY A 162 1.29 7.89 -25.03
CA GLY A 162 2.22 7.94 -23.91
C GLY A 162 3.06 6.68 -23.84
N HIS A 163 3.65 6.45 -22.67
CA HIS A 163 4.48 5.28 -22.42
C HIS A 163 4.25 4.73 -21.01
N TYR A 164 3.99 3.44 -20.90
CA TYR A 164 3.80 2.78 -19.61
C TYR A 164 5.11 2.16 -19.15
N VAL A 165 5.46 2.41 -17.88
CA VAL A 165 6.66 1.86 -17.26
C VAL A 165 6.30 1.33 -15.89
N ALA A 166 6.77 0.11 -15.59
CA ALA A 166 6.55 -0.56 -14.33
C ALA A 166 7.75 -0.39 -13.40
N TRP A 167 7.48 -0.23 -12.11
CA TRP A 167 8.47 -0.10 -11.05
C TRP A 167 8.08 -1.11 -9.99
N VAL A 168 8.97 -2.06 -9.69
CA VAL A 168 8.64 -3.19 -8.82
C VAL A 168 9.70 -3.34 -7.74
N LYS A 169 9.26 -3.45 -6.50
CA LYS A 169 10.11 -3.74 -5.35
C LYS A 169 10.44 -5.23 -5.34
N GLN A 170 11.72 -5.55 -5.43
CA GLN A 170 12.23 -6.92 -5.35
C GLN A 170 12.25 -7.39 -3.90
N GLU A 171 12.36 -8.70 -3.69
CA GLU A 171 12.47 -9.30 -2.34
C GLU A 171 13.70 -8.79 -1.58
N SER A 172 14.76 -8.41 -2.29
CA SER A 172 15.95 -7.75 -1.72
C SER A 172 15.68 -6.35 -1.15
N GLY A 173 14.48 -5.79 -1.34
CA GLY A 173 14.10 -4.43 -0.97
C GLY A 173 14.49 -3.36 -1.99
N LYS A 174 15.28 -3.71 -3.01
CA LYS A 174 15.65 -2.80 -4.10
C LYS A 174 14.51 -2.62 -5.10
N TRP A 175 14.41 -1.42 -5.67
CA TRP A 175 13.44 -1.14 -6.72
C TRP A 175 14.07 -1.34 -8.09
N VAL A 176 13.30 -1.93 -9.01
CA VAL A 176 13.69 -2.10 -10.41
C VAL A 176 12.65 -1.44 -11.29
N GLN A 177 13.11 -0.59 -12.20
CA GLN A 177 12.32 -0.06 -13.30
C GLN A 177 12.39 -1.04 -14.47
N TYR A 178 11.22 -1.40 -14.99
CA TYR A 178 11.02 -2.18 -16.20
C TYR A 178 10.40 -1.27 -17.26
N ASP A 179 11.23 -0.81 -18.17
CA ASP A 179 10.90 0.06 -19.29
C ASP A 179 11.07 -0.75 -20.58
N ASP A 180 9.99 -1.45 -20.97
CA ASP A 180 10.00 -2.47 -22.01
C ASP A 180 11.14 -3.49 -21.83
N ASP A 181 12.09 -3.53 -22.75
CA ASP A 181 13.26 -4.41 -22.73
C ASP A 181 14.40 -3.91 -21.83
N ASN A 182 14.31 -2.66 -21.36
CA ASN A 182 15.36 -2.03 -20.57
C ASN A 182 15.03 -2.08 -19.07
N THR A 183 15.97 -2.61 -18.29
CA THR A 183 15.82 -2.72 -16.83
C THR A 183 16.89 -1.91 -16.11
N SER A 184 16.50 -1.22 -15.04
CA SER A 184 17.44 -0.42 -14.25
C SER A 184 17.10 -0.44 -12.76
N LEU A 185 18.14 -0.40 -11.92
CA LEU A 185 17.99 -0.29 -10.47
C LEU A 185 17.66 1.14 -10.06
N GLN A 186 16.77 1.28 -9.10
CA GLN A 186 16.22 2.55 -8.65
C GLN A 186 16.28 2.67 -7.13
N ARG A 187 16.36 3.91 -6.63
CA ARG A 187 16.30 4.19 -5.20
C ARG A 187 14.85 4.39 -4.78
N GLU A 188 14.54 4.09 -3.53
CA GLU A 188 13.17 4.22 -3.00
C GLU A 188 12.68 5.69 -3.02
N GLU A 189 13.59 6.65 -2.87
CA GLU A 189 13.31 8.08 -3.02
C GLU A 189 12.79 8.45 -4.42
N ASP A 190 13.19 7.72 -5.47
CA ASP A 190 12.77 8.00 -6.84
C ASP A 190 11.32 7.52 -7.08
N ILE A 191 10.87 6.52 -6.32
CA ILE A 191 9.51 5.98 -6.40
C ILE A 191 8.48 7.00 -5.92
N THR A 192 8.80 7.78 -4.89
CA THR A 192 7.90 8.83 -4.38
C THR A 192 7.75 10.02 -5.34
N LYS A 193 8.73 10.20 -6.25
CA LYS A 193 8.71 11.24 -7.28
C LYS A 193 7.78 10.92 -8.45
N LEU A 194 7.28 9.68 -8.57
CA LEU A 194 6.32 9.27 -9.61
C LEU A 194 4.87 9.70 -9.30
N SER A 195 4.67 10.53 -8.27
CA SER A 195 3.37 11.12 -7.86
C SER A 195 2.73 12.05 -8.91
N GLY A 196 3.50 12.47 -9.91
CA GLY A 196 3.06 13.29 -11.04
C GLY A 196 3.23 14.78 -10.84
N GLY A 197 2.44 15.59 -11.55
CA GLY A 197 2.56 17.06 -11.52
C GLY A 197 3.27 17.67 -12.73
N GLY A 198 3.42 16.93 -13.84
CA GLY A 198 4.07 17.42 -15.05
C GLY A 198 4.09 16.35 -16.15
N ASP A 199 5.09 16.42 -17.03
CA ASP A 199 5.22 15.54 -18.21
C ASP A 199 6.02 14.26 -17.94
N TRP A 200 6.53 14.15 -16.72
CA TRP A 200 7.27 13.00 -16.24
C TRP A 200 6.36 11.79 -15.95
N HIS A 201 6.94 10.71 -15.44
CA HIS A 201 6.21 9.54 -14.98
C HIS A 201 5.15 9.92 -13.94
N MET A 202 3.94 9.44 -14.16
CA MET A 202 2.80 9.64 -13.27
C MET A 202 2.21 8.29 -12.88
N ALA A 203 2.13 8.01 -11.59
CA ALA A 203 1.48 6.82 -11.06
C ALA A 203 0.04 6.73 -11.55
N TYR A 204 -0.26 5.60 -12.17
CA TYR A 204 -1.54 5.29 -12.79
C TYR A 204 -2.22 4.14 -12.06
N ILE A 205 -1.49 3.06 -11.79
CA ILE A 205 -1.93 1.95 -10.92
C ILE A 205 -0.80 1.70 -9.92
N ILE A 206 -1.14 1.55 -8.64
CA ILE A 206 -0.20 1.12 -7.62
C ILE A 206 -0.73 -0.12 -6.92
N MET A 207 0.17 -1.00 -6.52
CA MET A 207 -0.18 -2.20 -5.76
C MET A 207 0.52 -2.19 -4.42
N TYR A 208 -0.28 -2.53 -3.43
CA TYR A 208 0.08 -2.62 -2.03
C TYR A 208 -0.07 -4.07 -1.57
N LYS A 209 0.87 -4.58 -0.79
CA LYS A 209 0.81 -5.91 -0.17
C LYS A 209 0.56 -5.77 1.32
N ALA A 210 -0.39 -6.53 1.86
CA ALA A 210 -0.74 -6.46 3.27
C ALA A 210 0.41 -6.95 4.16
N ARG A 211 0.71 -6.21 5.23
CA ARG A 211 1.58 -6.69 6.31
C ARG A 211 0.81 -7.64 7.20
N LEU A 212 1.34 -8.84 7.35
CA LEU A 212 0.72 -9.91 8.11
C LEU A 212 1.54 -10.22 9.36
N VAL A 213 0.84 -10.58 10.42
CA VAL A 213 1.46 -10.99 11.68
C VAL A 213 0.94 -12.37 12.03
N SER A 214 1.86 -13.30 12.34
CA SER A 214 1.47 -14.56 12.99
C SER A 214 1.07 -14.23 14.41
N MET A 215 -0.16 -14.59 14.82
CA MET A 215 -0.55 -14.50 16.22
C MET A 215 -0.09 -15.71 17.02
#